data_AF-A0A1M7BVR2-F1
#
_entry.id   AF-A0A1M7BVR2-F1
#
_cell.length_a   1.000
_cell.length_b   1.000
_cell.length_c   1.000
_cell.angle_alpha   90.00
_cell.angle_beta   90.00
_cell.angle_gamma   90.00
#
_symmetry.space_group_name_H-M   'P 1'
#
loop_
_entity.id
_entity.type
_entity.pdbx_description
1 polymer ?
#
loop_
_entity_poly.entity_id
_entity_poly.type
_entity_poly.pdbx_seq_one_letter_code
_entity_poly.pdbx_strand_id
1 'polypeptide(L)'
;MDEFVDQTKTLVGALGWDVFREMRGRAPQLTPTEESMPQPEPSESPKFFFRGEGYSAEMVVGPSGDFIVQAGSKARLRTTSTIPRGTTTLRSTLVEKGVLREDGKFLLFTSNYSFSSVSAAAAAVIGASANGRILWKLPNGSSYADWEAGPSEVGATGPPK
;
A
#
# COMPACT_ATOMS: atom_id res chain seq x y z
N MET A 1 7.92 28.38 12.21
CA MET A 1 7.21 27.31 12.96
C MET A 1 7.74 26.04 12.34
N ASP A 2 8.93 25.72 12.82
CA ASP A 2 9.93 24.87 12.19
C ASP A 2 9.83 23.50 12.82
N GLU A 3 9.16 22.59 12.12
CA GLU A 3 9.22 21.16 12.46
C GLU A 3 9.13 20.34 11.18
N PHE A 4 10.00 20.68 10.23
CA PHE A 4 10.17 20.01 8.96
C PHE A 4 11.68 19.93 8.70
N VAL A 5 12.19 18.73 8.40
CA VAL A 5 13.52 18.46 7.82
C VAL A 5 14.72 18.25 8.78
N ASP A 6 14.67 17.34 9.78
CA ASP A 6 15.94 16.89 10.41
C ASP A 6 16.01 15.43 10.93
N GLN A 7 15.52 14.45 10.18
CA GLN A 7 15.79 13.03 10.50
C GLN A 7 15.94 12.16 9.24
N THR A 8 16.81 12.51 8.28
CA THR A 8 17.30 11.51 7.30
C THR A 8 18.69 11.83 6.79
N LYS A 9 19.64 11.88 7.72
CA LYS A 9 21.07 11.79 7.40
C LYS A 9 21.72 10.82 8.37
N THR A 10 21.70 9.54 8.06
CA THR A 10 22.72 8.52 8.43
C THR A 10 22.34 7.20 7.77
N LEU A 11 22.75 7.00 6.50
CA LEU A 11 23.50 5.82 5.99
C LEU A 11 23.49 5.85 4.44
N VAL A 12 24.28 6.76 3.86
CA VAL A 12 24.78 6.58 2.49
C VAL A 12 26.07 5.79 2.61
N GLY A 13 26.09 4.58 2.06
CA GLY A 13 27.31 3.77 2.02
C GLY A 13 27.06 2.33 1.58
N ALA A 14 27.25 2.10 0.28
CA ALA A 14 27.51 0.83 -0.39
C ALA A 14 26.32 -0.04 -0.83
N LEU A 15 26.37 -0.40 -2.13
CA LEU A 15 25.63 -1.42 -2.86
C LEU A 15 24.22 -0.95 -3.28
N GLY A 16 23.95 -0.65 -4.54
CA GLY A 16 24.58 -1.10 -5.76
C GLY A 16 23.47 -1.03 -6.80
N TRP A 17 23.76 -0.41 -7.94
CA TRP A 17 22.86 -0.38 -9.07
C TRP A 17 22.39 -1.80 -9.42
N ASP A 18 21.08 -2.00 -9.46
CA ASP A 18 20.46 -2.92 -10.43
C ASP A 18 19.34 -2.17 -11.17
N VAL A 19 19.79 -1.14 -11.86
CA VAL A 19 19.24 -0.73 -13.14
C VAL A 19 19.43 -1.95 -14.04
N PHE A 20 18.43 -2.81 -14.22
CA PHE A 20 18.20 -3.69 -15.37
C PHE A 20 17.35 -4.90 -14.97
N ARG A 21 16.09 -4.92 -15.40
CA ARG A 21 15.31 -6.09 -15.88
C ARG A 21 13.88 -5.61 -16.07
N GLU A 22 13.69 -4.76 -17.08
CA GLU A 22 13.38 -5.19 -18.45
C GLU A 22 11.89 -5.46 -18.60
N MET A 23 11.26 -4.58 -19.38
CA MET A 23 9.96 -4.76 -19.98
C MET A 23 9.87 -6.16 -20.58
N ARG A 24 9.01 -7.00 -20.01
CA ARG A 24 8.43 -8.11 -20.76
C ARG A 24 6.92 -8.05 -20.67
N GLY A 25 6.38 -7.14 -21.48
CA GLY A 25 5.07 -7.40 -22.07
C GLY A 25 5.17 -8.67 -22.90
N ARG A 26 4.23 -9.60 -22.66
CA ARG A 26 3.54 -10.47 -23.62
C ARG A 26 2.80 -11.56 -22.86
N ALA A 27 1.47 -11.49 -22.83
CA ALA A 27 0.62 -12.68 -22.78
C ALA A 27 0.36 -13.16 -24.23
N PRO A 28 -0.22 -14.34 -24.51
CA PRO A 28 -0.55 -15.49 -23.64
C PRO A 28 0.01 -16.83 -24.19
N GLN A 29 0.02 -17.93 -23.41
CA GLN A 29 -0.33 -19.28 -23.94
C GLN A 29 -0.50 -20.31 -22.81
N LEU A 30 -1.39 -21.26 -23.12
CA LEU A 30 -1.93 -22.41 -22.40
C LEU A 30 -0.86 -23.36 -21.79
N THR A 31 -1.24 -24.00 -20.67
CA THR A 31 -0.60 -25.08 -19.86
C THR A 31 -0.13 -26.32 -20.63
N PRO A 32 0.59 -27.34 -20.05
CA PRO A 32 1.23 -27.49 -18.72
C PRO A 32 2.69 -28.10 -18.73
N THR A 33 3.31 -28.12 -17.54
CA THR A 33 4.39 -29.03 -17.06
C THR A 33 5.87 -28.59 -17.20
N GLU A 34 6.61 -28.93 -16.14
CA GLU A 34 8.07 -28.93 -15.90
C GLU A 34 8.75 -27.68 -15.28
N GLU A 35 8.98 -27.81 -13.97
CA GLU A 35 10.24 -27.54 -13.25
C GLU A 35 10.93 -26.19 -13.46
N SER A 36 10.81 -25.28 -12.48
CA SER A 36 11.96 -24.62 -11.84
C SER A 36 11.51 -23.48 -10.91
N MET A 37 12.30 -23.34 -9.84
CA MET A 37 12.23 -22.39 -8.73
C MET A 37 11.25 -22.77 -7.61
N PRO A 38 11.74 -23.07 -6.38
CA PRO A 38 10.91 -22.79 -5.21
C PRO A 38 10.64 -21.29 -5.30
N GLN A 39 9.41 -20.91 -5.63
CA GLN A 39 8.95 -19.58 -5.24
C GLN A 39 9.25 -19.53 -3.75
N PRO A 40 10.03 -18.55 -3.25
CA PRO A 40 10.04 -18.33 -1.82
C PRO A 40 8.56 -18.13 -1.50
N GLU A 41 7.96 -19.10 -0.80
CA GLU A 41 6.71 -18.91 -0.09
C GLU A 41 6.84 -17.53 0.52
N PRO A 42 6.13 -16.50 0.02
CA PRO A 42 6.31 -15.18 0.56
C PRO A 42 5.86 -15.35 2.00
N SER A 43 6.81 -15.23 2.93
CA SER A 43 6.54 -14.96 4.34
C SER A 43 5.27 -14.13 4.40
N GLU A 44 4.16 -14.73 4.83
CA GLU A 44 2.80 -14.25 4.53
C GLU A 44 2.70 -12.78 4.93
N SER A 45 2.87 -11.90 3.93
CA SER A 45 2.93 -10.47 4.21
C SER A 45 1.51 -10.06 4.56
N PRO A 46 1.28 -9.43 5.72
CA PRO A 46 -0.06 -9.22 6.23
C PRO A 46 -0.88 -8.42 5.22
N LYS A 47 -2.06 -8.94 4.93
CA LYS A 47 -2.98 -8.36 3.96
C LYS A 47 -4.03 -7.53 4.68
N PHE A 48 -4.08 -6.26 4.32
CA PHE A 48 -5.01 -5.29 4.85
C PHE A 48 -6.12 -5.01 3.84
N PHE A 49 -7.30 -4.74 4.36
CA PHE A 49 -8.51 -4.46 3.61
C PHE A 49 -9.03 -3.09 3.99
N PHE A 50 -9.54 -2.37 3.00
CA PHE A 50 -10.19 -1.09 3.19
C PHE A 50 -11.41 -1.00 2.29
N ARG A 51 -12.60 -1.04 2.88
CA ARG A 51 -13.88 -1.13 2.17
C ARG A 51 -14.86 -0.08 2.68
N GLY A 52 -15.69 0.43 1.79
CA GLY A 52 -16.77 1.36 2.12
C GLY A 52 -17.61 1.70 0.90
N GLU A 53 -18.40 2.77 0.99
CA GLU A 53 -19.27 3.16 -0.10
C GLU A 53 -18.47 3.70 -1.30
N GLY A 54 -18.50 2.95 -2.41
CA GLY A 54 -17.85 3.35 -3.66
C GLY A 54 -16.34 3.07 -3.71
N TYR A 55 -15.80 2.24 -2.82
CA TYR A 55 -14.41 1.77 -2.87
C TYR A 55 -14.24 0.43 -2.14
N SER A 56 -13.26 -0.36 -2.58
CA SER A 56 -12.85 -1.62 -1.95
C SER A 56 -11.44 -1.94 -2.39
N ALA A 57 -10.47 -1.78 -1.50
CA ALA A 57 -9.07 -1.96 -1.81
C ALA A 57 -8.39 -2.96 -0.86
N GLU A 58 -7.33 -3.57 -1.38
CA GLU A 58 -6.50 -4.53 -0.67
C GLU A 58 -5.05 -4.05 -0.74
N MET A 59 -4.35 -4.14 0.38
CA MET A 59 -2.98 -3.66 0.52
C MET A 59 -2.13 -4.71 1.22
N VAL A 60 -0.88 -4.85 0.80
CA VAL A 60 0.14 -5.64 1.51
C VAL A 60 1.31 -4.73 1.85
N VAL A 61 1.98 -5.04 2.96
CA VAL A 61 3.24 -4.38 3.32
C VAL A 61 4.38 -5.12 2.61
N GLY A 62 5.11 -4.42 1.77
CA GLY A 62 6.28 -4.95 1.07
C GLY A 62 7.47 -5.16 2.00
N PRO A 63 8.47 -5.96 1.60
CA PRO A 63 9.65 -6.25 2.42
C PRO A 63 10.48 -5.00 2.77
N SER A 64 10.40 -3.95 1.95
CA SER A 64 11.07 -2.67 2.18
C SER A 64 10.28 -1.69 3.07
N GLY A 65 9.13 -2.11 3.62
CA GLY A 65 8.21 -1.23 4.36
C GLY A 65 7.27 -0.41 3.48
N ASP A 66 7.25 -0.67 2.17
CA ASP A 66 6.36 -0.03 1.22
C ASP A 66 4.91 -0.53 1.33
N PHE A 67 3.95 0.32 0.93
CA PHE A 67 2.52 -0.02 0.98
C PHE A 67 1.98 -0.33 -0.41
N ILE A 68 1.81 -1.60 -0.73
CA ILE A 68 1.46 -2.05 -2.08
C ILE A 68 -0.04 -2.30 -2.15
N VAL A 69 -0.77 -1.40 -2.82
CA VAL A 69 -2.18 -1.61 -3.16
C VAL A 69 -2.27 -2.56 -4.35
N GLN A 70 -3.06 -3.61 -4.21
CA GLN A 70 -3.17 -4.69 -5.19
C GLN A 70 -4.02 -4.30 -6.39
N ALA A 71 -3.65 -4.83 -7.55
CA ALA A 71 -4.49 -4.82 -8.75
C ALA A 71 -5.87 -5.40 -8.46
N GLY A 72 -6.90 -4.89 -9.14
CA GLY A 72 -8.30 -5.22 -8.86
C GLY A 72 -8.92 -4.40 -7.71
N SER A 73 -8.12 -3.67 -6.94
CA SER A 73 -8.63 -2.72 -5.94
C SER A 73 -9.46 -1.62 -6.60
N LYS A 74 -10.52 -1.20 -5.93
CA LYS A 74 -11.44 -0.15 -6.38
C LYS A 74 -11.26 1.09 -5.52
N ALA A 75 -10.96 2.20 -6.15
CA ALA A 75 -10.93 3.54 -5.58
C ALA A 75 -12.19 4.32 -5.95
N ARG A 76 -12.53 5.30 -5.13
CA ARG A 76 -13.66 6.21 -5.37
C ARG A 76 -13.37 7.07 -6.59
N LEU A 77 -14.34 7.19 -7.49
CA LEU A 77 -14.23 8.06 -8.65
C LEU A 77 -14.18 9.54 -8.26
N ARG A 78 -15.14 9.96 -7.42
CA ARG A 78 -15.24 11.34 -6.93
C ARG A 78 -14.22 11.62 -5.84
N THR A 79 -13.61 12.79 -5.90
CA THR A 79 -12.80 13.36 -4.82
C THR A 79 -13.63 14.33 -3.98
N THR A 80 -13.15 14.62 -2.77
CA THR A 80 -13.73 15.63 -1.87
C THR A 80 -12.81 16.85 -1.77
N SER A 81 -13.29 17.97 -1.25
CA SER A 81 -12.50 19.18 -1.03
C SER A 81 -11.34 19.00 -0.04
N THR A 82 -11.37 17.94 0.78
CA THR A 82 -10.32 17.65 1.77
C THR A 82 -9.17 16.82 1.21
N ILE A 83 -9.22 16.45 -0.08
CA ILE A 83 -8.14 15.67 -0.69
C ILE A 83 -6.81 16.45 -0.66
N PRO A 84 -5.70 15.83 -0.21
CA PRO A 84 -4.40 16.48 -0.28
C PRO A 84 -4.01 16.78 -1.73
N ARG A 85 -3.44 17.96 -2.00
CA ARG A 85 -3.01 18.34 -3.37
C ARG A 85 -2.09 17.31 -4.01
N GLY A 86 -1.15 16.76 -3.23
CA GLY A 86 -0.24 15.71 -3.70
C GLY A 86 -0.99 14.44 -4.13
N THR A 87 -2.05 14.06 -3.42
CA THR A 87 -2.89 12.92 -3.79
C THR A 87 -3.69 13.17 -5.07
N THR A 88 -4.17 14.39 -5.29
CA THR A 88 -4.84 14.76 -6.55
C THR A 88 -3.89 14.61 -7.73
N THR A 89 -2.70 15.20 -7.65
CA THR A 89 -1.68 15.10 -8.70
C THR A 89 -1.28 13.64 -8.93
N LEU A 90 -1.05 12.89 -7.85
CA LEU A 90 -0.72 11.47 -7.92
C LEU A 90 -1.81 10.68 -8.66
N ARG A 91 -3.08 10.87 -8.32
CA ARG A 91 -4.19 10.16 -8.99
C ARG A 91 -4.26 10.49 -10.47
N SER A 92 -4.10 11.76 -10.85
CA SER A 92 -4.03 12.15 -12.27
C SER A 92 -2.90 11.41 -12.99
N THR A 93 -1.69 11.42 -12.41
CA THR A 93 -0.54 10.70 -12.97
C THR A 93 -0.77 9.19 -13.06
N LEU A 94 -1.46 8.58 -12.09
CA LEU A 94 -1.80 7.15 -12.14
C LEU A 94 -2.82 6.82 -13.22
N VAL A 95 -3.76 7.73 -13.50
CA VAL A 95 -4.70 7.60 -14.61
C VAL A 95 -3.97 7.72 -15.94
N GLU A 96 -3.09 8.73 -16.08
CA GLU A 96 -2.26 8.92 -17.29
C GLU A 96 -1.35 7.72 -17.56
N LYS A 97 -0.79 7.11 -16.51
CA LYS A 97 0.03 5.89 -16.60
C LYS A 97 -0.79 4.62 -16.78
N GLY A 98 -2.12 4.70 -16.74
CA GLY A 98 -3.03 3.57 -16.86
C GLY A 98 -3.04 2.62 -15.66
N VAL A 99 -2.40 2.98 -14.54
CA VAL A 99 -2.42 2.22 -13.26
C VAL A 99 -3.78 2.36 -12.59
N LEU A 100 -4.41 3.52 -12.71
CA LEU A 100 -5.82 3.73 -12.41
C LEU A 100 -6.60 3.85 -13.72
N ARG A 101 -7.77 3.22 -13.77
CA ARG A 101 -8.69 3.33 -14.91
C ARG A 101 -10.09 3.62 -14.42
N GLU A 102 -10.79 4.52 -15.08
CA GLU A 102 -12.22 4.72 -14.86
C GLU A 102 -13.01 3.48 -15.30
N ASP A 103 -13.75 2.88 -14.36
CA ASP A 103 -14.62 1.72 -14.58
C ASP A 103 -16.01 2.05 -14.02
N GLY A 104 -16.84 2.67 -14.86
CA GLY A 104 -18.19 3.09 -14.52
C GLY A 104 -18.25 4.10 -13.38
N LYS A 105 -18.47 3.63 -12.14
CA LYS A 105 -18.67 4.48 -10.95
C LYS A 105 -17.44 4.52 -10.02
N PHE A 106 -16.38 3.79 -10.33
CA PHE A 106 -15.16 3.71 -9.53
C PHE A 106 -13.91 3.81 -10.42
N LEU A 107 -12.77 4.02 -9.79
CA LEU A 107 -11.46 3.83 -10.42
C LEU A 107 -10.96 2.43 -10.07
N LEU A 108 -10.52 1.67 -11.06
CA LEU A 108 -9.92 0.36 -10.87
C LEU A 108 -8.40 0.48 -10.91
N PHE A 109 -7.73 -0.08 -9.91
CA PHE A 109 -6.29 -0.34 -9.97
C PHE A 109 -6.05 -1.49 -10.96
N THR A 110 -5.43 -1.19 -12.09
CA THR A 110 -5.14 -2.18 -13.14
C THR A 110 -3.88 -2.99 -12.83
N SER A 111 -2.99 -2.44 -12.01
CA SER A 111 -1.71 -3.01 -11.61
C SER A 111 -1.42 -2.69 -10.14
N ASN A 112 -0.54 -3.48 -9.53
CA ASN A 112 -0.04 -3.21 -8.18
C ASN A 112 0.68 -1.87 -8.15
N TYR A 113 0.44 -1.07 -7.11
CA TYR A 113 1.09 0.23 -6.95
C TYR A 113 1.61 0.42 -5.53
N SER A 114 2.90 0.79 -5.43
CA SER A 114 3.58 1.07 -4.18
C SER A 114 3.41 2.53 -3.77
N PHE A 115 2.95 2.74 -2.54
CA PHE A 115 2.85 4.04 -1.89
C PHE A 115 3.91 4.17 -0.81
N SER A 116 4.43 5.38 -0.65
CA SER A 116 5.41 5.73 0.40
C SER A 116 4.81 5.79 1.81
N SER A 117 3.48 5.77 1.95
CA SER A 117 2.82 5.72 3.26
C SER A 117 1.43 5.11 3.19
N VAL A 118 1.01 4.49 4.30
CA VAL A 118 -0.32 3.91 4.49
C VAL A 118 -1.45 4.94 4.31
N SER A 119 -1.21 6.19 4.73
CA SER A 119 -2.16 7.29 4.57
C SER A 119 -2.26 7.77 3.13
N ALA A 120 -1.15 7.79 2.37
CA ALA A 120 -1.19 8.10 0.95
C ALA A 120 -1.99 7.05 0.17
N ALA A 121 -1.81 5.77 0.50
CA ALA A 121 -2.60 4.68 -0.07
C ALA A 121 -4.10 4.86 0.24
N ALA A 122 -4.47 5.13 1.50
CA ALA A 122 -5.86 5.35 1.89
C ALA A 122 -6.48 6.56 1.17
N ALA A 123 -5.77 7.70 1.13
CA ALA A 123 -6.24 8.92 0.48
C ALA A 123 -6.43 8.74 -1.02
N ALA A 124 -5.53 7.99 -1.68
CA ALA A 124 -5.66 7.64 -3.08
C ALA A 124 -6.89 6.76 -3.35
N VAL A 125 -7.24 5.85 -2.43
CA VAL A 125 -8.42 4.99 -2.54
C VAL A 125 -9.72 5.80 -2.37
N ILE A 126 -9.85 6.65 -1.35
CA ILE A 126 -11.12 7.34 -1.08
C ILE A 126 -11.28 8.71 -1.76
N GLY A 127 -10.20 9.27 -2.28
CA GLY A 127 -10.22 10.61 -2.88
C GLY A 127 -10.44 11.73 -1.85
N ALA A 128 -9.96 11.56 -0.63
CA ALA A 128 -10.10 12.50 0.48
C ALA A 128 -8.90 12.36 1.43
N SER A 129 -8.71 13.30 2.36
CA SER A 129 -7.79 13.07 3.47
C SER A 129 -8.24 11.86 4.29
N ALA A 130 -7.29 11.00 4.65
CA ALA A 130 -7.56 9.70 5.24
C ALA A 130 -6.48 9.35 6.27
N ASN A 131 -6.88 8.89 7.45
CA ASN A 131 -5.94 8.31 8.41
C ASN A 131 -5.74 6.82 8.09
N GLY A 132 -4.72 6.52 7.29
CA GLY A 132 -4.46 5.14 6.85
C GLY A 132 -4.21 4.18 8.01
N ARG A 133 -3.61 4.64 9.11
CA ARG A 133 -3.25 3.80 10.26
C ARG A 133 -4.47 3.11 10.90
N ILE A 134 -5.64 3.74 10.83
CA ILE A 134 -6.89 3.19 11.40
C ILE A 134 -7.84 2.57 10.36
N LEU A 135 -7.72 3.01 9.09
CA LEU A 135 -8.67 2.63 8.03
C LEU A 135 -8.32 1.29 7.39
N TRP A 136 -7.04 0.98 7.26
CA TRP A 136 -6.59 -0.32 6.79
C TRP A 136 -6.69 -1.33 7.92
N LYS A 137 -7.41 -2.43 7.68
CA LYS A 137 -7.69 -3.44 8.69
C LYS A 137 -7.31 -4.83 8.23
N LEU A 138 -6.81 -5.63 9.14
CA LEU A 138 -6.62 -7.06 8.95
C LEU A 138 -7.98 -7.79 8.90
N PRO A 139 -8.02 -9.05 8.44
CA PRO A 139 -9.23 -9.88 8.47
C PRO A 139 -9.86 -10.02 9.86
N ASN A 140 -9.04 -9.97 10.91
CA ASN A 140 -9.48 -10.02 12.31
C ASN A 140 -10.06 -8.69 12.83
N GLY A 141 -10.08 -7.63 12.01
CA GLY A 141 -10.60 -6.31 12.35
C GLY A 141 -9.59 -5.35 13.00
N SER A 142 -8.40 -5.82 13.39
CA SER A 142 -7.31 -4.98 13.91
C SER A 142 -6.83 -3.99 12.85
N SER A 143 -6.57 -2.75 13.27
CA SER A 143 -6.06 -1.73 12.35
C SER A 143 -4.57 -1.91 12.06
N TYR A 144 -4.07 -1.22 11.04
CA TYR A 144 -2.63 -1.17 10.77
C TYR A 144 -1.84 -0.65 11.97
N ALA A 145 -2.37 0.35 12.69
CA ALA A 145 -1.74 0.86 13.92
C ALA A 145 -1.59 -0.22 14.99
N ASP A 146 -2.64 -1.03 15.21
CA ASP A 146 -2.62 -2.10 16.21
C ASP A 146 -1.65 -3.21 15.81
N TRP A 147 -1.58 -3.52 14.52
CA TRP A 147 -0.64 -4.50 13.99
C TRP A 147 0.82 -4.02 14.11
N GLU A 148 1.09 -2.75 13.80
CA GLU A 148 2.43 -2.15 13.89
C GLU A 148 2.91 -2.04 15.35
N ALA A 149 2.01 -1.77 16.30
CA ALA A 149 2.35 -1.69 17.72
C ALA A 149 2.74 -3.05 18.33
N GLY A 150 2.41 -4.16 17.66
CA GLY A 150 2.63 -5.52 18.17
C GLY A 150 1.73 -5.85 19.37
N PRO A 151 1.75 -7.11 19.87
CA PRO A 151 1.15 -7.43 21.16
C PRO A 151 1.84 -6.59 22.22
N SER A 152 1.12 -5.61 22.76
CA SER A 152 1.62 -4.82 23.89
C SER A 152 1.80 -5.77 25.06
N GLU A 153 3.04 -6.07 25.46
CA GLU A 153 3.34 -6.71 26.74
C GLU A 153 3.03 -5.71 27.87
N VAL A 154 1.75 -5.51 28.16
CA VAL A 154 1.28 -4.82 29.37
C VAL A 154 1.01 -5.89 30.43
N GLY A 155 2.04 -6.20 31.23
CA GLY A 155 1.90 -7.21 32.28
C GLY A 155 3.12 -7.46 33.16
N ALA A 156 3.81 -6.45 33.68
CA ALA A 156 4.76 -6.63 34.77
C ALA A 156 4.99 -5.36 35.60
N THR A 157 3.96 -4.88 36.29
CA THR A 157 4.14 -4.05 37.50
C THR A 157 3.51 -4.78 38.67
N GLY A 158 4.35 -5.49 39.41
CA GLY A 158 3.98 -6.15 40.67
C GLY A 158 3.53 -5.12 41.72
N PRO A 159 2.74 -5.53 42.72
CA PRO A 159 2.21 -4.61 43.72
C PRO A 159 3.34 -4.11 44.63
N PRO A 160 3.36 -2.82 45.02
CA PRO A 160 4.25 -2.38 46.09
C PRO A 160 3.76 -2.94 47.43
N LYS A 161 4.72 -3.45 48.22
CA LYS A 161 4.54 -3.88 49.60
C LYS A 161 4.63 -2.69 50.55
#